data_AF-A0A7G1I456-F1
#
_entry.id   AF-A0A7G1I456-F1
#
_cell.length_a   1.000
_cell.length_b   1.000
_cell.length_c   1.000
_cell.angle_alpha   90.00
_cell.angle_beta   90.00
_cell.angle_gamma   90.00
#
_symmetry.space_group_name_H-M   'P 1'
#
loop_
_entity.id
_entity.type
_entity.pdbx_description
1 polymer ?
#
loop_
_entity_poly.entity_id
_entity_poly.type
_entity_poly.pdbx_seq_one_letter_code
_entity_poly.pdbx_strand_id
1 'polypeptide(L)'
;MTGYAAAGPAGVDEEDNRVTVGDRLPPDHFRPTYLRRVVAASMAGTVVEWYEFFLYGTAATLVFSKVFFAQGGNDLDAILAAFVTYAVGFAARPLGGIVFGQLGDRFGRKKLLQLSLLLVGAATFLMGCLPTFTQIGYWAPALLVTLRFIQGFAVGGEWGGAVLLVAEHSPNASRGFWASWPQAGVPGGNMLATVVLLVLTSMLSDAAFLSWGWRVAFWLSAVVVLIGYYIRTKVTDAPIFLEAQQQSERANATSFGLTEVLKRYPRAVFTAMGMRFGENAMYYLVVTFSITYLKVHVHANTVAILWWLLAAHATHFAVIPLAGHLSDRFGRRPIYFVGTVTAATWGFSPSR
;
A
#
# COMPACT_ATOMS: atom_id res chain seq x y z
N MET A 1 42.64 55.88 -31.34
CA MET A 1 41.26 55.51 -31.00
C MET A 1 40.96 54.19 -31.67
N THR A 2 41.13 53.11 -30.91
CA THR A 2 41.04 51.71 -31.32
C THR A 2 39.59 51.23 -31.19
N GLY A 3 39.02 50.73 -32.29
CA GLY A 3 37.67 50.16 -32.33
C GLY A 3 37.66 48.73 -31.79
N TYR A 4 36.82 48.46 -30.80
CA TYR A 4 36.52 47.12 -30.30
C TYR A 4 35.40 46.50 -31.16
N ALA A 5 35.71 45.41 -31.86
CA ALA A 5 34.73 44.57 -32.53
C ALA A 5 34.20 43.52 -31.53
N ALA A 6 32.87 43.43 -31.41
CA ALA A 6 32.18 42.47 -30.56
C ALA A 6 32.17 41.08 -31.22
N ALA A 7 32.73 40.08 -30.52
CA ALA A 7 32.55 38.67 -30.84
C ALA A 7 31.18 38.21 -30.33
N GLY A 8 30.30 37.75 -31.23
CA GLY A 8 29.05 37.08 -30.88
C GLY A 8 29.31 35.67 -30.31
N PRO A 9 28.47 35.16 -29.40
CA PRO A 9 28.67 33.82 -28.85
C PRO A 9 28.37 32.77 -29.92
N ALA A 10 29.26 31.78 -30.00
CA ALA A 10 29.17 30.61 -30.85
C ALA A 10 27.86 29.85 -30.61
N GLY A 11 27.25 29.39 -31.71
CA GLY A 11 26.08 28.51 -31.69
C GLY A 11 26.37 27.24 -30.90
N VAL A 12 25.54 26.98 -29.89
CA VAL A 12 25.47 25.69 -29.23
C VAL A 12 24.56 24.84 -30.11
N ASP A 13 25.16 23.87 -30.80
CA ASP A 13 24.45 22.90 -31.62
C ASP A 13 23.38 22.17 -30.78
N GLU A 14 22.12 22.36 -31.14
CA GLU A 14 20.93 21.89 -30.40
C GLU A 14 20.60 20.40 -30.67
N GLU A 15 21.54 19.64 -31.25
CA GLU A 15 21.34 18.27 -31.72
C GLU A 15 21.76 17.16 -30.72
N ASP A 16 22.50 17.46 -29.65
CA ASP A 16 23.10 16.44 -28.76
C ASP A 16 22.32 16.14 -27.46
N ASN A 17 20.99 16.31 -27.45
CA ASN A 17 20.18 16.06 -26.24
C ASN A 17 19.03 15.07 -26.41
N ARG A 18 19.16 14.14 -27.37
CA ARG A 18 18.25 12.99 -27.54
C ARG A 18 18.86 11.67 -27.08
N VAL A 19 19.73 11.69 -26.07
CA VAL A 19 20.09 10.47 -25.34
C VAL A 19 18.85 10.04 -24.55
N THR A 20 18.15 9.04 -25.05
CA THR A 20 17.03 8.47 -24.31
C THR A 20 17.57 7.82 -23.03
N VAL A 21 16.83 7.95 -21.93
CA VAL A 21 17.20 7.41 -20.60
C VAL A 21 17.61 5.92 -20.65
N GLY A 22 17.19 5.18 -21.68
CA GLY A 22 17.58 3.79 -21.92
C GLY A 22 19.06 3.57 -22.23
N ASP A 23 19.78 4.56 -22.76
CA ASP A 23 21.15 4.39 -23.27
C ASP A 23 22.24 4.46 -22.17
N ARG A 24 21.87 4.81 -20.93
CA ARG A 24 22.80 4.97 -19.79
C ARG A 24 22.79 3.82 -18.79
N LEU A 25 21.89 2.84 -18.93
CA LEU A 25 21.78 1.75 -17.98
C LEU A 25 22.75 0.61 -18.33
N PRO A 26 23.47 0.02 -17.35
CA PRO A 26 24.35 -1.12 -17.59
C PRO A 26 23.61 -2.27 -18.31
N PRO A 27 24.30 -3.06 -19.17
CA PRO A 27 23.68 -4.07 -20.03
C PRO A 27 22.88 -5.17 -19.29
N ASP A 28 23.02 -5.27 -17.96
CA ASP A 28 22.29 -6.24 -17.14
C ASP A 28 20.90 -5.78 -16.67
N HIS A 29 20.55 -4.49 -16.84
CA HIS A 29 19.29 -3.91 -16.33
C HIS A 29 18.03 -4.43 -17.01
N PHE A 30 18.13 -4.89 -18.25
CA PHE A 30 17.00 -5.40 -19.02
C PHE A 30 16.90 -6.93 -19.03
N ARG A 31 17.74 -7.63 -18.26
CA ARG A 31 17.63 -9.10 -18.16
C ARG A 31 16.28 -9.45 -17.51
N PRO A 32 15.44 -10.31 -18.14
CA PRO A 32 14.14 -10.70 -17.58
C PRO A 32 14.22 -11.22 -16.13
N THR A 33 15.34 -11.85 -15.77
CA THR A 33 15.62 -12.34 -14.42
C THR A 33 15.77 -11.22 -13.39
N TYR A 34 16.37 -10.08 -13.75
CA TYR A 34 16.52 -8.94 -12.84
C TYR A 34 15.17 -8.24 -12.64
N LEU A 35 14.43 -7.97 -13.71
CA LEU A 35 13.10 -7.36 -13.62
C LEU A 35 12.13 -8.18 -12.76
N ARG A 36 12.13 -9.51 -12.91
CA ARG A 36 11.34 -10.41 -12.05
C ARG A 36 11.71 -10.30 -10.56
N ARG A 37 13.00 -10.10 -10.23
CA ARG A 37 13.45 -9.89 -8.85
C ARG A 37 12.99 -8.54 -8.30
N VAL A 38 13.09 -7.48 -9.10
CA VAL A 38 12.59 -6.13 -8.73
C VAL A 38 11.09 -6.19 -8.47
N VAL A 39 10.32 -6.82 -9.36
CA VAL A 39 8.88 -7.02 -9.22
C VAL A 39 8.55 -7.82 -7.97
N ALA A 40 9.21 -8.96 -7.75
CA ALA A 40 8.98 -9.80 -6.58
C ALA A 40 9.25 -9.06 -5.26
N ALA A 41 10.30 -8.22 -5.21
CA ALA A 41 10.60 -7.44 -4.01
C ALA A 41 9.62 -6.29 -3.78
N SER A 42 9.21 -5.58 -4.83
CA SER A 42 8.15 -4.58 -4.75
C SER A 42 6.83 -5.21 -4.28
N MET A 43 6.46 -6.36 -4.85
CA MET A 43 5.27 -7.11 -4.46
C MET A 43 5.32 -7.59 -3.02
N ALA A 44 6.46 -8.11 -2.56
CA ALA A 44 6.60 -8.64 -1.21
C ALA A 44 6.31 -7.57 -0.15
N GLY A 45 6.82 -6.35 -0.33
CA GLY A 45 6.50 -5.22 0.56
C GLY A 45 5.00 -4.95 0.60
N THR A 46 4.36 -4.88 -0.57
CA THR A 46 2.91 -4.67 -0.67
C THR A 46 2.11 -5.83 -0.06
N VAL A 47 2.51 -7.09 -0.25
CA VAL A 47 1.84 -8.25 0.38
C VAL A 47 1.90 -8.16 1.89
N VAL A 48 3.06 -7.81 2.47
CA VAL A 48 3.16 -7.58 3.92
C VAL A 48 2.22 -6.46 4.33
N GLU A 49 2.34 -5.28 3.72
CA GLU A 49 1.51 -4.12 4.07
C GLU A 49 0.00 -4.44 4.08
N TRP A 50 -0.47 -5.16 3.06
CA TRP A 50 -1.88 -5.47 2.89
C TRP A 50 -2.35 -6.67 3.70
N TYR A 51 -1.47 -7.62 4.02
CA TYR A 51 -1.75 -8.62 5.05
C TYR A 51 -2.10 -7.93 6.38
N GLU A 52 -1.24 -7.02 6.82
CA GLU A 52 -1.37 -6.29 8.08
C GLU A 52 -2.63 -5.43 8.12
N PHE A 53 -2.86 -4.70 7.03
CA PHE A 53 -3.99 -3.80 6.92
C PHE A 53 -5.33 -4.55 6.89
N PHE A 54 -5.42 -5.61 6.08
CA PHE A 54 -6.65 -6.38 5.91
C PHE A 54 -6.96 -7.26 7.14
N LEU A 55 -5.93 -7.86 7.75
CA LEU A 55 -6.05 -8.59 9.01
C LEU A 55 -6.65 -7.70 10.09
N TYR A 56 -6.12 -6.48 10.25
CA TYR A 56 -6.64 -5.51 11.21
C TYR A 56 -8.10 -5.15 10.92
N GLY A 57 -8.44 -4.82 9.67
CA GLY A 57 -9.81 -4.45 9.28
C GLY A 57 -10.83 -5.55 9.55
N THR A 58 -10.44 -6.80 9.25
CA THR A 58 -11.27 -7.97 9.49
C THR A 58 -11.41 -8.24 10.99
N ALA A 59 -10.32 -8.18 11.75
CA ALA A 59 -10.32 -8.36 13.20
C ALA A 59 -11.10 -7.26 13.93
N ALA A 60 -11.05 -6.01 13.47
CA ALA A 60 -11.83 -4.91 14.03
C ALA A 60 -13.33 -5.23 14.04
N THR A 61 -13.81 -5.82 12.95
CA THR A 61 -15.21 -6.22 12.79
C THR A 61 -15.54 -7.50 13.57
N LEU A 62 -14.73 -8.55 13.40
CA LEU A 62 -15.06 -9.90 13.90
C LEU A 62 -14.71 -10.13 15.37
N VAL A 63 -13.70 -9.42 15.88
CA VAL A 63 -13.05 -9.71 17.17
C VAL A 63 -13.03 -8.47 18.07
N PHE A 64 -12.45 -7.36 17.63
CA PHE A 64 -12.10 -6.27 18.54
C PHE A 64 -13.33 -5.63 19.17
N SER A 65 -14.41 -5.47 18.41
CA SER A 65 -15.73 -5.04 18.91
C SER A 65 -16.23 -5.84 20.12
N LYS A 66 -15.81 -7.11 20.26
CA LYS A 66 -16.20 -8.01 21.34
C LYS A 66 -15.17 -8.09 22.48
N VAL A 67 -13.90 -7.90 22.16
CA VAL A 67 -12.78 -8.21 23.08
C VAL A 67 -12.20 -6.94 23.74
N PHE A 68 -12.25 -5.81 23.04
CA PHE A 68 -11.59 -4.57 23.45
C PHE A 68 -12.55 -3.46 23.91
N PHE A 69 -13.87 -3.68 23.87
CA PHE A 69 -14.85 -2.66 24.25
C PHE A 69 -15.85 -3.19 25.27
N ALA A 70 -16.42 -2.28 26.06
CA ALA A 70 -17.53 -2.61 26.95
C ALA A 70 -18.78 -2.97 26.12
N GLN A 71 -19.49 -4.01 26.56
CA GLN A 71 -20.79 -4.37 26.00
C GLN A 71 -21.86 -3.56 26.74
N GLY A 72 -22.07 -2.28 26.36
CA GLY A 72 -22.94 -1.39 27.17
C GLY A 72 -23.53 -0.15 26.48
N GLY A 73 -23.13 0.19 25.26
CA GLY A 73 -23.79 1.26 24.48
C GLY A 73 -23.51 2.69 24.93
N ASN A 74 -22.38 2.95 25.62
CA ASN A 74 -21.96 4.30 25.95
C ASN A 74 -21.39 5.00 24.70
N ASP A 75 -21.62 6.31 24.55
CA ASP A 75 -21.09 7.12 23.44
C ASP A 75 -19.57 6.98 23.29
N LEU A 76 -18.86 6.81 24.41
CA LEU A 76 -17.41 6.56 24.41
C LEU A 76 -17.02 5.26 23.66
N ASP A 77 -17.83 4.20 23.73
CA ASP A 77 -17.55 2.94 23.02
C ASP A 77 -17.70 3.12 21.51
N ALA A 78 -18.73 3.87 21.07
CA ALA A 78 -18.93 4.19 19.66
C ALA A 78 -17.79 5.06 19.10
N ILE A 79 -17.32 6.04 19.89
CA ILE A 79 -16.17 6.89 19.53
C ILE A 79 -14.91 6.02 19.43
N LEU A 80 -14.56 5.25 20.45
CA LEU A 80 -13.35 4.43 20.43
C LEU A 80 -13.43 3.36 19.32
N ALA A 81 -14.59 2.78 19.06
CA ALA A 81 -14.80 1.87 17.94
C ALA A 81 -14.55 2.55 16.58
N ALA A 82 -15.00 3.80 16.39
CA ALA A 82 -14.73 4.56 15.16
C ALA A 82 -13.22 4.87 14.98
N PHE A 83 -12.52 5.25 16.07
CA PHE A 83 -11.08 5.48 16.08
C PHE A 83 -10.29 4.21 15.76
N VAL A 84 -10.67 3.08 16.39
CA VAL A 84 -10.08 1.76 16.15
C VAL A 84 -10.34 1.31 14.73
N THR A 85 -11.56 1.46 14.20
CA THR A 85 -11.89 0.85 12.90
C THR A 85 -11.00 1.41 11.80
N TYR A 86 -10.85 2.74 11.67
CA TYR A 86 -10.04 3.30 10.57
C TYR A 86 -9.46 4.71 10.76
N ALA A 87 -10.12 5.60 11.51
CA ALA A 87 -9.80 7.03 11.48
C ALA A 87 -8.34 7.36 11.85
N VAL A 88 -7.82 6.72 12.89
CA VAL A 88 -6.47 6.99 13.40
C VAL A 88 -5.38 6.49 12.47
N GLY A 89 -5.53 5.26 11.97
CA GLY A 89 -4.55 4.66 11.06
C GLY A 89 -4.44 5.45 9.76
N PHE A 90 -5.57 5.93 9.21
CA PHE A 90 -5.55 6.75 8.01
C PHE A 90 -5.06 8.17 8.24
N ALA A 91 -5.42 8.81 9.36
CA ALA A 91 -4.90 10.14 9.69
C ALA A 91 -3.38 10.11 9.93
N ALA A 92 -2.86 9.01 10.50
CA ALA A 92 -1.44 8.84 10.75
C ALA A 92 -0.61 8.68 9.47
N ARG A 93 -1.19 8.10 8.40
CA ARG A 93 -0.48 7.82 7.13
C ARG A 93 0.09 9.07 6.45
N PRO A 94 -0.67 10.15 6.19
CA PRO A 94 -0.12 11.38 5.64
C PRO A 94 1.01 11.98 6.49
N LEU A 95 0.84 12.00 7.82
CA LEU A 95 1.87 12.47 8.75
C LEU A 95 3.15 11.64 8.61
N GLY A 96 2.97 10.32 8.60
CA GLY A 96 4.02 9.34 8.32
C GLY A 96 4.73 9.59 7.00
N GLY A 97 3.99 9.78 5.91
CA GLY A 97 4.55 10.02 4.58
C GLY A 97 5.38 11.30 4.51
N ILE A 98 4.97 12.37 5.19
CA ILE A 98 5.74 13.62 5.28
C ILE A 98 7.07 13.37 6.02
N VAL A 99 7.01 12.77 7.22
CA VAL A 99 8.20 12.53 8.05
C VAL A 99 9.14 11.50 7.40
N PHE A 100 8.60 10.35 7.00
CA PHE A 100 9.39 9.30 6.35
C PHE A 100 9.89 9.72 4.97
N GLY A 101 9.18 10.57 4.24
CA GLY A 101 9.68 11.14 2.98
C GLY A 101 10.97 11.95 3.23
N GLN A 102 10.92 12.89 4.17
CA GLN A 102 12.07 13.74 4.51
C GLN A 102 13.24 12.94 5.10
N LEU A 103 12.96 12.00 6.00
CA LEU A 103 13.99 11.12 6.56
C LEU A 103 14.58 10.18 5.51
N GLY A 104 13.77 9.74 4.54
CA GLY A 104 14.20 8.82 3.48
C GLY A 104 15.18 9.49 2.53
N ASP A 105 14.95 10.77 2.23
CA ASP A 105 15.85 11.58 1.42
C ASP A 105 17.16 11.90 2.17
N ARG A 106 17.16 11.96 3.52
CA ARG A 106 18.36 12.25 4.34
C ARG A 106 19.18 11.02 4.72
N PHE A 107 18.53 9.90 5.06
CA PHE A 107 19.17 8.70 5.64
C PHE A 107 19.20 7.50 4.69
N GLY A 108 18.57 7.63 3.52
CA GLY A 108 18.47 6.60 2.48
C GLY A 108 17.14 5.86 2.50
N ARG A 109 16.46 5.81 1.35
CA ARG A 109 15.12 5.23 1.19
C ARG A 109 15.08 3.75 1.57
N LYS A 110 16.05 2.93 1.13
CA LYS A 110 16.10 1.50 1.46
C LYS A 110 16.05 1.21 2.97
N LYS A 111 16.89 1.90 3.76
CA LYS A 111 16.98 1.70 5.21
C LYS A 111 15.68 2.10 5.89
N LEU A 112 15.07 3.18 5.44
CA LEU A 112 13.84 3.67 6.03
C LEU A 112 12.63 2.80 5.69
N LEU A 113 12.54 2.29 4.46
CA LEU A 113 11.51 1.33 4.07
C LEU A 113 11.61 0.02 4.86
N GLN A 114 12.85 -0.41 5.16
CA GLN A 114 13.11 -1.55 6.04
C GLN A 114 12.68 -1.29 7.49
N LEU A 115 12.98 -0.11 8.04
CA LEU A 115 12.54 0.29 9.38
C LEU A 115 11.02 0.36 9.48
N SER A 116 10.38 0.97 8.48
CA SER A 116 8.91 1.04 8.37
C SER A 116 8.29 -0.36 8.42
N LEU A 117 8.79 -1.29 7.59
CA LEU A 117 8.30 -2.67 7.55
C LEU A 117 8.39 -3.39 8.91
N LEU A 118 9.52 -3.22 9.61
CA LEU A 118 9.72 -3.79 10.94
C LEU A 118 8.80 -3.13 11.99
N LEU A 119 8.61 -1.82 11.92
CA LEU A 119 7.75 -1.07 12.85
C LEU A 119 6.28 -1.46 12.68
N VAL A 120 5.82 -1.64 11.44
CA VAL A 120 4.48 -2.15 11.12
C VAL A 120 4.29 -3.54 11.70
N GLY A 121 5.21 -4.46 11.42
CA GLY A 121 5.14 -5.84 11.92
C GLY A 121 5.18 -5.94 13.44
N ALA A 122 6.06 -5.18 14.08
CA ALA A 122 6.13 -5.11 15.53
C ALA A 122 4.83 -4.57 16.13
N ALA A 123 4.27 -3.50 15.57
CA ALA A 123 3.01 -2.94 16.03
C ALA A 123 1.87 -3.96 15.94
N THR A 124 1.73 -4.68 14.82
CA THR A 124 0.69 -5.70 14.68
C THR A 124 0.91 -6.88 15.62
N PHE A 125 2.14 -7.40 15.71
CA PHE A 125 2.45 -8.47 16.65
C PHE A 125 2.04 -8.09 18.08
N LEU A 126 2.37 -6.86 18.50
CA LEU A 126 2.02 -6.33 19.82
C LEU A 126 0.51 -6.18 20.02
N MET A 127 -0.27 -5.89 18.98
CA MET A 127 -1.75 -5.89 19.08
C MET A 127 -2.27 -7.28 19.48
N GLY A 128 -1.66 -8.35 18.95
CA GLY A 128 -1.94 -9.73 19.32
C GLY A 128 -1.55 -10.07 20.77
N CYS A 129 -0.71 -9.27 21.42
CA CYS A 129 -0.28 -9.44 22.80
C CYS A 129 -1.07 -8.60 23.81
N LEU A 130 -1.96 -7.70 23.35
CA LEU A 130 -2.68 -6.80 24.25
C LEU A 130 -3.65 -7.56 25.17
N PRO A 131 -3.73 -7.21 26.46
CA PRO A 131 -4.79 -7.70 27.34
C PRO A 131 -6.16 -7.18 26.91
N THR A 132 -7.22 -7.90 27.30
CA THR A 132 -8.61 -7.61 26.89
C THR A 132 -9.25 -6.53 27.78
N PHE A 133 -10.42 -6.03 27.37
CA PHE A 133 -11.18 -5.05 28.15
C PHE A 133 -11.51 -5.58 29.56
N THR A 134 -11.83 -6.87 29.69
CA THR A 134 -12.14 -7.47 31.00
C THR A 134 -10.95 -7.48 31.97
N GLN A 135 -9.72 -7.34 31.46
CA GLN A 135 -8.50 -7.39 32.27
C GLN A 135 -8.02 -5.99 32.69
N ILE A 136 -8.11 -4.99 31.80
CA ILE A 136 -7.53 -3.66 32.05
C ILE A 136 -8.46 -2.49 31.68
N GLY A 137 -9.73 -2.76 31.37
CA GLY A 137 -10.73 -1.75 31.00
C GLY A 137 -10.34 -0.94 29.76
N TYR A 138 -10.61 0.37 29.80
CA TYR A 138 -10.38 1.30 28.66
C TYR A 138 -8.91 1.46 28.24
N TRP A 139 -7.95 0.98 29.02
CA TRP A 139 -6.56 0.90 28.57
C TRP A 139 -6.39 -0.09 27.41
N ALA A 140 -7.20 -1.13 27.32
CA ALA A 140 -7.13 -2.11 26.22
C ALA A 140 -7.38 -1.47 24.84
N PRO A 141 -8.50 -0.76 24.60
CA PRO A 141 -8.73 -0.07 23.33
C PRO A 141 -7.78 1.12 23.14
N ALA A 142 -7.36 1.83 24.20
CA ALA A 142 -6.40 2.93 24.07
C ALA A 142 -5.02 2.47 23.56
N LEU A 143 -4.51 1.35 24.07
CA LEU A 143 -3.27 0.74 23.59
C LEU A 143 -3.42 0.23 22.15
N LEU A 144 -4.58 -0.38 21.82
CA LEU A 144 -4.87 -0.82 20.46
C LEU A 144 -4.85 0.35 19.46
N VAL A 145 -5.51 1.46 19.79
CA VAL A 145 -5.48 2.70 19.00
C VAL A 145 -4.07 3.25 18.85
N THR A 146 -3.28 3.23 19.94
CA THR A 146 -1.90 3.73 19.94
C THR A 146 -1.01 2.92 19.00
N LEU A 147 -1.08 1.58 19.09
CA LEU A 147 -0.37 0.70 18.15
C LEU A 147 -0.83 0.91 16.72
N ARG A 148 -2.14 1.14 16.50
CA ARG A 148 -2.68 1.42 15.17
C ARG A 148 -2.20 2.74 14.60
N PHE A 149 -2.04 3.77 15.44
CA PHE A 149 -1.42 5.04 15.03
C PHE A 149 0.03 4.83 14.61
N ILE A 150 0.83 4.13 15.42
CA ILE A 150 2.24 3.82 15.12
C ILE A 150 2.35 3.07 13.79
N GLN A 151 1.51 2.04 13.61
CA GLN A 151 1.44 1.27 12.39
C GLN A 151 1.07 2.14 11.18
N GLY A 152 0.01 2.97 11.28
CA GLY A 152 -0.41 3.86 10.20
C GLY A 152 0.66 4.90 9.84
N PHE A 153 1.33 5.45 10.84
CA PHE A 153 2.44 6.39 10.67
C PHE A 153 3.63 5.74 9.94
N ALA A 154 3.98 4.50 10.25
CA ALA A 154 5.09 3.81 9.60
C ALA A 154 4.86 3.60 8.08
N VAL A 155 3.61 3.37 7.65
CA VAL A 155 3.28 2.97 6.27
C VAL A 155 3.35 4.11 5.24
N GLY A 156 3.22 5.37 5.69
CA GLY A 156 2.85 6.51 4.83
C GLY A 156 3.70 6.83 3.59
N GLY A 157 4.90 6.24 3.42
CA GLY A 157 5.82 6.52 2.32
C GLY A 157 6.13 5.36 1.36
N GLU A 158 5.59 4.16 1.59
CA GLU A 158 6.09 2.94 0.93
C GLU A 158 5.54 2.71 -0.48
N TRP A 159 4.26 3.05 -0.67
CA TRP A 159 3.45 2.53 -1.76
C TRP A 159 3.78 3.15 -3.13
N GLY A 160 4.05 4.46 -3.17
CA GLY A 160 4.42 5.16 -4.41
C GLY A 160 5.78 4.75 -4.97
N GLY A 161 6.73 4.41 -4.09
CA GLY A 161 8.08 4.02 -4.48
C GLY A 161 8.14 2.64 -5.16
N ALA A 162 7.32 1.68 -4.72
CA ALA A 162 7.34 0.31 -5.24
C ALA A 162 6.90 0.20 -6.70
N VAL A 163 5.85 0.94 -7.09
CA VAL A 163 5.33 0.97 -8.47
C VAL A 163 6.28 1.73 -9.40
N LEU A 164 6.80 2.86 -8.93
CA LEU A 164 7.74 3.68 -9.70
C LEU A 164 9.01 2.89 -10.02
N LEU A 165 9.57 2.20 -9.02
CA LEU A 165 10.74 1.34 -9.19
C LEU A 165 10.52 0.31 -10.31
N VAL A 166 9.38 -0.38 -10.32
CA VAL A 166 9.10 -1.35 -11.39
C VAL A 166 8.91 -0.65 -12.74
N ALA A 167 8.16 0.45 -12.79
CA ALA A 167 7.87 1.16 -14.04
C ALA A 167 9.12 1.74 -14.72
N GLU A 168 10.10 2.20 -13.92
CA GLU A 168 11.39 2.71 -14.39
C GLU A 168 12.29 1.61 -14.97
N HIS A 169 12.21 0.39 -14.42
CA HIS A 169 12.96 -0.77 -14.92
C HIS A 169 12.25 -1.55 -16.04
N SER A 170 11.00 -1.19 -16.34
CA SER A 170 10.17 -1.95 -17.28
C SER A 170 10.29 -1.41 -18.72
N PRO A 171 10.33 -2.30 -19.73
CA PRO A 171 10.26 -1.90 -21.14
C PRO A 171 8.99 -1.11 -21.43
N ASN A 172 9.09 -0.08 -22.30
CA ASN A 172 7.96 0.78 -22.68
C ASN A 172 6.74 -0.02 -23.15
N ALA A 173 6.94 -1.07 -23.95
CA ALA A 173 5.88 -1.87 -24.57
C ALA A 173 5.10 -2.78 -23.58
N SER A 174 5.64 -3.02 -22.40
CA SER A 174 5.05 -3.91 -21.38
C SER A 174 4.99 -3.26 -19.99
N ARG A 175 5.09 -1.92 -19.94
CA ARG A 175 5.25 -1.19 -18.68
C ARG A 175 4.01 -1.34 -17.79
N GLY A 176 2.81 -1.33 -18.37
CA GLY A 176 1.55 -1.52 -17.67
C GLY A 176 1.46 -2.89 -17.01
N PHE A 177 1.80 -3.96 -17.73
CA PHE A 177 1.85 -5.32 -17.21
C PHE A 177 2.81 -5.42 -16.02
N TRP A 178 4.07 -5.00 -16.18
CA TRP A 178 5.05 -5.12 -15.10
C TRP A 178 4.70 -4.24 -13.90
N ALA A 179 4.30 -2.98 -14.12
CA ALA A 179 3.92 -2.06 -13.05
C ALA A 179 2.61 -2.44 -12.32
N SER A 180 1.80 -3.33 -12.90
CA SER A 180 0.59 -3.86 -12.25
C SER A 180 0.90 -4.91 -11.18
N TRP A 181 2.03 -5.60 -11.25
CA TRP A 181 2.35 -6.68 -10.30
C TRP A 181 2.49 -6.20 -8.85
N PRO A 182 3.17 -5.09 -8.53
CA PRO A 182 3.12 -4.50 -7.18
C PRO A 182 1.68 -4.25 -6.71
N GLN A 183 0.77 -3.83 -7.60
CA GLN A 183 -0.64 -3.66 -7.29
C GLN A 183 -1.34 -5.00 -7.01
N ALA A 184 -0.99 -6.07 -7.72
CA ALA A 184 -1.47 -7.42 -7.42
C ALA A 184 -1.01 -7.90 -6.04
N GLY A 185 0.05 -7.32 -5.48
CA GLY A 185 0.44 -7.54 -4.09
C GLY A 185 -0.66 -7.17 -3.08
N VAL A 186 -1.54 -6.23 -3.40
CA VAL A 186 -2.67 -5.81 -2.55
C VAL A 186 -3.63 -6.98 -2.26
N PRO A 187 -4.32 -7.56 -3.27
CA PRO A 187 -5.13 -8.75 -3.03
C PRO A 187 -4.29 -9.95 -2.58
N GLY A 188 -3.01 -10.04 -2.95
CA GLY A 188 -2.13 -11.10 -2.43
C GLY A 188 -1.99 -11.07 -0.91
N GLY A 189 -1.78 -9.89 -0.32
CA GLY A 189 -1.76 -9.70 1.13
C GLY A 189 -3.10 -10.02 1.79
N ASN A 190 -4.20 -9.53 1.19
CA ASN A 190 -5.55 -9.82 1.68
C ASN A 190 -5.87 -11.32 1.66
N MET A 191 -5.50 -12.04 0.59
CA MET A 191 -5.67 -13.49 0.50
C MET A 191 -4.91 -14.19 1.62
N LEU A 192 -3.65 -13.81 1.86
CA LEU A 192 -2.85 -14.44 2.92
C LEU A 192 -3.51 -14.26 4.30
N ALA A 193 -3.97 -13.04 4.62
CA ALA A 193 -4.68 -12.77 5.86
C ALA A 193 -6.02 -13.53 5.92
N THR A 194 -6.75 -13.60 4.81
CA THR A 194 -8.01 -14.35 4.70
C THR A 194 -7.78 -15.84 4.95
N VAL A 195 -6.76 -16.45 4.35
CA VAL A 195 -6.42 -17.87 4.53
C VAL A 195 -6.06 -18.15 5.98
N VAL A 196 -5.24 -17.32 6.62
CA VAL A 196 -4.88 -17.47 8.03
C VAL A 196 -6.14 -17.45 8.91
N LEU A 197 -7.01 -16.46 8.72
CA LEU A 197 -8.26 -16.36 9.48
C LEU A 197 -9.22 -17.51 9.18
N LEU A 198 -9.31 -17.94 7.93
CA LEU A 198 -10.18 -19.03 7.50
C LEU A 198 -9.75 -20.36 8.14
N VAL A 199 -8.44 -20.65 8.14
CA VAL A 199 -7.88 -21.83 8.82
C VAL A 199 -8.20 -21.78 10.32
N LEU A 200 -7.90 -20.65 10.97
CA LEU A 200 -8.14 -20.49 12.41
C LEU A 200 -9.63 -20.62 12.78
N THR A 201 -10.51 -20.00 12.00
CA THR A 201 -11.97 -20.06 12.24
C THR A 201 -12.60 -21.40 11.86
N SER A 202 -11.98 -22.18 10.97
CA SER A 202 -12.47 -23.52 10.61
C SER A 202 -11.98 -24.59 11.60
N MET A 203 -10.81 -24.40 12.21
CA MET A 203 -10.22 -25.37 13.14
C MET A 203 -10.62 -25.14 14.60
N LEU A 204 -11.03 -23.92 14.96
CA LEU A 204 -11.37 -23.56 16.33
C LEU A 204 -12.88 -23.35 16.48
N SER A 205 -13.41 -23.67 17.67
CA SER A 205 -14.74 -23.20 18.05
C SER A 205 -14.76 -21.67 18.17
N ASP A 206 -15.94 -21.04 18.03
CA ASP A 206 -16.09 -19.58 18.18
C ASP A 206 -15.53 -19.06 19.52
N ALA A 207 -15.71 -19.80 20.61
CA ALA A 207 -15.17 -19.46 21.92
C ALA A 207 -13.64 -19.54 21.95
N ALA A 208 -13.04 -20.59 21.39
CA ALA A 208 -11.60 -20.73 21.29
C ALA A 208 -10.98 -19.65 20.38
N PHE A 209 -11.63 -19.35 19.26
CA PHE A 209 -11.20 -18.31 18.33
C PHE A 209 -11.18 -16.93 19.00
N LEU A 210 -12.25 -16.55 19.72
CA LEU A 210 -12.34 -15.25 20.41
C LEU A 210 -11.42 -15.15 21.63
N SER A 211 -11.15 -16.26 22.31
CA SER A 211 -10.28 -16.26 23.49
C SER A 211 -8.79 -16.08 23.14
N TRP A 212 -8.28 -16.84 22.17
CA TRP A 212 -6.85 -16.78 21.79
C TRP A 212 -6.59 -16.94 20.30
N GLY A 213 -7.46 -17.61 19.54
CA GLY A 213 -7.19 -17.96 18.14
C GLY A 213 -6.88 -16.75 17.25
N TRP A 214 -7.62 -15.64 17.41
CA TRP A 214 -7.37 -14.41 16.67
C TRP A 214 -5.95 -13.86 16.89
N ARG A 215 -5.37 -14.03 18.08
CA ARG A 215 -4.02 -13.53 18.40
C ARG A 215 -2.95 -14.18 17.53
N VAL A 216 -3.14 -15.45 17.17
CA VAL A 216 -2.22 -16.19 16.30
C VAL A 216 -2.08 -15.52 14.93
N ALA A 217 -3.17 -15.00 14.37
CA ALA A 217 -3.12 -14.28 13.10
C ALA A 217 -2.24 -13.02 13.20
N PHE A 218 -2.30 -12.32 14.33
CA PHE A 218 -1.45 -11.16 14.61
C PHE A 218 0.00 -11.57 14.87
N TRP A 219 0.26 -12.70 15.53
CA TRP A 219 1.63 -13.18 15.74
C TRP A 219 2.30 -13.66 14.45
N LEU A 220 1.54 -14.24 13.53
CA LEU A 220 2.02 -14.63 12.20
C LEU A 220 2.49 -13.43 11.36
N SER A 221 2.09 -12.21 11.71
CA SER A 221 2.68 -10.96 11.18
C SER A 221 4.21 -10.99 11.21
N ALA A 222 4.80 -11.45 12.31
CA ALA A 222 6.26 -11.50 12.45
C ALA A 222 6.90 -12.35 11.35
N VAL A 223 6.30 -13.49 11.01
CA VAL A 223 6.78 -14.37 9.94
C VAL A 223 6.65 -13.68 8.58
N VAL A 224 5.48 -13.10 8.29
CA VAL A 224 5.19 -12.39 7.04
C VAL A 224 6.16 -11.22 6.83
N VAL A 225 6.39 -10.43 7.87
CA VAL A 225 7.31 -9.28 7.90
C VAL A 225 8.76 -9.72 7.73
N LEU A 226 9.20 -10.79 8.40
CA LEU A 226 10.56 -11.31 8.24
C LEU A 226 10.83 -11.82 6.83
N ILE A 227 9.86 -12.50 6.21
CA ILE A 227 9.95 -12.94 4.81
C ILE A 227 10.01 -11.71 3.88
N GLY A 228 9.10 -10.75 4.04
CA GLY A 228 9.11 -9.53 3.22
C GLY A 228 10.39 -8.72 3.39
N TYR A 229 10.89 -8.60 4.62
CA TYR A 229 12.16 -7.95 4.94
C TYR A 229 13.32 -8.65 4.23
N TYR A 230 13.41 -9.97 4.35
CA TYR A 230 14.44 -10.76 3.67
C TYR A 230 14.42 -10.54 2.16
N ILE A 231 13.25 -10.64 1.51
CA ILE A 231 13.13 -10.42 0.07
C ILE A 231 13.57 -8.99 -0.30
N ARG A 232 13.20 -7.99 0.49
CA ARG A 232 13.57 -6.59 0.26
C ARG A 232 15.06 -6.31 0.42
N THR A 233 15.75 -7.03 1.30
CA THR A 233 17.21 -6.89 1.43
C THR A 233 17.96 -7.27 0.16
N LYS A 234 17.38 -8.15 -0.67
CA LYS A 234 17.97 -8.68 -1.91
C LYS A 234 17.86 -7.75 -3.11
N VAL A 235 17.20 -6.60 -2.98
CA VAL A 235 17.11 -5.57 -4.03
C VAL A 235 17.88 -4.32 -3.61
N THR A 236 18.63 -3.75 -4.56
CA THR A 236 19.37 -2.50 -4.44
C THR A 236 18.56 -1.37 -5.05
N ASP A 237 18.81 -0.13 -4.62
CA ASP A 237 18.16 1.04 -5.20
C ASP A 237 18.47 1.15 -6.71
N ALA A 238 17.53 1.72 -7.46
CA ALA A 238 17.66 1.91 -8.90
C ALA A 238 18.87 2.81 -9.23
N PRO A 239 19.67 2.54 -10.28
CA PRO A 239 20.75 3.45 -10.70
C PRO A 239 20.23 4.85 -11.01
N ILE A 240 19.03 4.96 -11.63
CA ILE A 240 18.41 6.25 -11.93
C ILE A 240 18.07 7.05 -10.66
N PHE A 241 17.72 6.35 -9.57
CA PHE A 241 17.48 6.97 -8.28
C PHE A 241 18.79 7.45 -7.65
N LEU A 242 19.85 6.63 -7.74
CA LEU A 242 21.18 7.01 -7.27
C LEU A 242 21.75 8.21 -8.04
N GLU A 243 21.53 8.26 -9.36
CA GLU A 243 21.93 9.39 -10.21
C GLU A 243 21.14 10.66 -9.89
N ALA A 244 19.82 10.56 -9.73
CA ALA A 244 18.98 11.68 -9.33
C ALA A 244 19.34 12.20 -7.93
N GLN A 245 19.67 11.29 -7.00
CA GLN A 245 20.15 11.65 -5.66
C GLN A 245 21.51 12.37 -5.74
N GLN A 246 22.47 11.84 -6.49
CA GLN A 246 23.76 12.49 -6.67
C GLN A 246 23.63 13.85 -7.36
N GLN A 247 22.71 14.02 -8.30
CA GLN A 247 22.42 15.31 -8.92
C GLN A 247 21.76 16.29 -7.93
N SER A 248 20.82 15.83 -7.11
CA SER A 248 20.17 16.65 -6.06
C SER A 248 21.18 17.09 -4.99
N GLU A 249 22.04 16.18 -4.54
CA GLU A 249 23.14 16.43 -3.59
C GLU A 249 24.17 17.42 -4.17
N ARG A 250 24.53 17.28 -5.46
CA ARG A 250 25.45 18.20 -6.15
C ARG A 250 24.85 19.57 -6.41
N ALA A 251 23.54 19.64 -6.64
CA ALA A 251 22.86 20.90 -6.96
C ALA A 251 22.44 21.71 -5.73
N ASN A 252 22.59 21.19 -4.50
CA ASN A 252 21.88 21.69 -3.31
C ASN A 252 20.38 21.94 -3.60
N ALA A 253 19.85 21.25 -4.61
CA ALA A 253 18.49 21.42 -5.07
C ALA A 253 17.64 20.68 -4.05
N THR A 254 16.94 21.45 -3.22
CA THR A 254 15.88 20.91 -2.41
C THR A 254 14.90 20.22 -3.36
N SER A 255 14.66 18.93 -3.13
CA SER A 255 13.54 18.19 -3.72
C SER A 255 12.34 19.13 -3.81
N PHE A 256 11.74 19.27 -5.00
CA PHE A 256 10.61 20.20 -5.19
C PHE A 256 9.61 19.98 -4.06
N GLY A 257 9.52 20.97 -3.16
CA GLY A 257 8.68 20.86 -1.98
C GLY A 257 7.24 20.57 -2.38
N LEU A 258 6.47 19.94 -1.50
CA LEU A 258 5.04 19.67 -1.72
C LEU A 258 4.29 20.90 -2.26
N THR A 259 4.67 22.08 -1.77
CA THR A 259 4.15 23.39 -2.19
C THR A 259 4.46 23.74 -3.64
N GLU A 260 5.66 23.43 -4.12
CA GLU A 260 6.12 23.76 -5.47
C GLU A 260 5.46 22.85 -6.52
N VAL A 261 5.30 21.55 -6.20
CA VAL A 261 4.56 20.61 -7.04
C VAL A 261 3.09 21.01 -7.16
N LEU A 262 2.46 21.43 -6.05
CA LEU A 262 1.07 21.90 -6.06
C LEU A 262 0.88 23.18 -6.87
N LYS A 263 1.82 24.12 -6.80
CA LYS A 263 1.78 25.37 -7.58
C LYS A 263 1.99 25.11 -9.08
N ARG A 264 2.95 24.25 -9.42
CA ARG A 264 3.39 24.05 -10.80
C ARG A 264 2.53 23.04 -11.58
N TYR A 265 1.96 22.04 -10.90
CA TYR A 265 1.20 20.96 -11.54
C TYR A 265 -0.17 20.67 -10.90
N PRO A 266 -1.01 21.68 -10.58
CA PRO A 266 -2.24 21.47 -9.82
C PRO A 266 -3.22 20.52 -10.54
N ARG A 267 -3.41 20.69 -11.85
CA ARG A 267 -4.32 19.84 -12.64
C ARG A 267 -3.92 18.36 -12.60
N ALA A 268 -2.63 18.06 -12.73
CA ALA A 268 -2.14 16.69 -12.69
C ALA A 268 -2.32 16.08 -11.30
N VAL A 269 -2.00 16.84 -10.24
CA VAL A 269 -2.14 16.40 -8.85
C VAL A 269 -3.61 16.12 -8.51
N PHE A 270 -4.51 17.08 -8.74
CA PHE A 270 -5.93 16.89 -8.42
C PHE A 270 -6.60 15.79 -9.24
N THR A 271 -6.19 15.63 -10.51
CA THR A 271 -6.69 14.52 -11.34
C THR A 271 -6.20 13.17 -10.78
N ALA A 272 -4.93 13.05 -10.40
CA ALA A 272 -4.38 11.84 -9.79
C ALA A 272 -5.04 11.53 -8.43
N MET A 273 -5.26 12.55 -7.60
CA MET A 273 -5.98 12.42 -6.32
C MET A 273 -7.42 11.97 -6.53
N GLY A 274 -8.15 12.55 -7.48
CA GLY A 274 -9.53 12.17 -7.79
C GLY A 274 -9.63 10.74 -8.30
N MET A 275 -8.73 10.33 -9.20
CA MET A 275 -8.65 8.95 -9.69
C MET A 275 -8.37 7.95 -8.56
N ARG A 276 -7.49 8.31 -7.62
CA ARG A 276 -7.17 7.50 -6.44
C ARG A 276 -8.30 7.43 -5.44
N PHE A 277 -9.02 8.53 -5.26
CA PHE A 277 -10.16 8.61 -4.35
C PHE A 277 -11.27 7.64 -4.78
N GLY A 278 -11.67 7.66 -6.06
CA GLY A 278 -12.71 6.77 -6.56
C GLY A 278 -12.36 5.28 -6.42
N GLU A 279 -11.12 4.93 -6.77
CA GLU A 279 -10.60 3.57 -6.58
C GLU A 279 -10.58 3.14 -5.11
N ASN A 280 -10.03 3.98 -4.21
CA ASN A 280 -9.95 3.65 -2.79
C ASN A 280 -11.33 3.54 -2.14
N ALA A 281 -12.26 4.45 -2.49
CA ALA A 281 -13.63 4.40 -1.99
C ALA A 281 -14.30 3.08 -2.37
N MET A 282 -14.18 2.66 -3.64
CA MET A 282 -14.71 1.38 -4.10
C MET A 282 -14.04 0.20 -3.40
N TYR A 283 -12.71 0.24 -3.26
CA TYR A 283 -11.97 -0.80 -2.55
C TYR A 283 -12.47 -0.99 -1.13
N TYR A 284 -12.59 0.08 -0.33
CA TYR A 284 -13.07 -0.04 1.05
C TYR A 284 -14.54 -0.45 1.13
N LEU A 285 -15.37 -0.01 0.19
CA LEU A 285 -16.77 -0.42 0.13
C LEU A 285 -16.91 -1.92 -0.15
N VAL A 286 -16.14 -2.47 -1.09
CA VAL A 286 -16.22 -3.90 -1.45
C VAL A 286 -15.48 -4.77 -0.43
N VAL A 287 -14.27 -4.41 -0.05
CA VAL A 287 -13.37 -5.29 0.71
C VAL A 287 -13.63 -5.20 2.21
N THR A 288 -13.85 -4.00 2.74
CA THR A 288 -14.03 -3.79 4.17
C THR A 288 -15.51 -3.80 4.55
N PHE A 289 -16.31 -2.97 3.91
CA PHE A 289 -17.71 -2.80 4.31
C PHE A 289 -18.54 -4.06 4.08
N SER A 290 -18.24 -4.86 3.04
CA SER A 290 -18.90 -6.16 2.85
C SER A 290 -18.73 -7.11 4.03
N ILE A 291 -17.59 -7.09 4.76
CA ILE A 291 -17.39 -7.92 5.94
C ILE A 291 -18.39 -7.51 7.03
N THR A 292 -18.44 -6.21 7.31
CA THR A 292 -19.35 -5.63 8.30
C THR A 292 -20.79 -5.88 7.91
N TYR A 293 -21.17 -5.62 6.66
CA TYR A 293 -22.52 -5.83 6.16
C TYR A 293 -22.95 -7.29 6.27
N LEU A 294 -22.14 -8.21 5.73
CA LEU A 294 -22.46 -9.63 5.77
C LEU A 294 -22.52 -10.15 7.21
N LYS A 295 -21.63 -9.70 8.10
CA LYS A 295 -21.59 -10.17 9.48
C LYS A 295 -22.68 -9.58 10.37
N VAL A 296 -22.91 -8.28 10.27
CA VAL A 296 -23.75 -7.51 11.20
C VAL A 296 -25.19 -7.40 10.71
N HIS A 297 -25.41 -7.25 9.40
CA HIS A 297 -26.76 -7.06 8.84
C HIS A 297 -27.34 -8.33 8.21
N VAL A 298 -26.54 -9.11 7.49
CA VAL A 298 -26.99 -10.37 6.88
C VAL A 298 -26.84 -11.56 7.86
N HIS A 299 -26.11 -11.37 8.96
CA HIS A 299 -25.82 -12.41 9.95
C HIS A 299 -25.17 -13.68 9.36
N ALA A 300 -24.40 -13.52 8.28
CA ALA A 300 -23.69 -14.61 7.65
C ALA A 300 -22.62 -15.20 8.59
N ASN A 301 -22.41 -16.52 8.45
CA ASN A 301 -21.36 -17.21 9.18
C ASN A 301 -19.97 -16.69 8.76
N THR A 302 -19.06 -16.54 9.73
CA THR A 302 -17.71 -16.00 9.52
C THR A 302 -16.92 -16.79 8.47
N VAL A 303 -16.99 -18.12 8.50
CA VAL A 303 -16.29 -18.99 7.54
C VAL A 303 -16.81 -18.76 6.12
N ALA A 304 -18.13 -18.62 5.94
CA ALA A 304 -18.73 -18.33 4.64
C ALA A 304 -18.27 -16.96 4.11
N ILE A 305 -18.25 -15.92 4.96
CA ILE A 305 -17.74 -14.59 4.59
C ILE A 305 -16.29 -14.68 4.11
N LEU A 306 -15.43 -15.38 4.86
CA LEU A 306 -14.00 -15.52 4.51
C LEU A 306 -13.79 -16.31 3.21
N TRP A 307 -14.62 -17.32 2.91
CA TRP A 307 -14.58 -18.00 1.61
C TRP A 307 -14.94 -17.07 0.44
N TRP A 308 -16.00 -16.27 0.58
CA TRP A 308 -16.39 -15.31 -0.46
C TRP A 308 -15.31 -14.25 -0.68
N LEU A 309 -14.69 -13.74 0.39
CA LEU A 309 -13.57 -12.81 0.30
C LEU A 309 -12.35 -13.45 -0.34
N LEU A 310 -12.03 -14.70 -0.01
CA LEU A 310 -10.90 -15.40 -0.62
C LEU A 310 -11.10 -15.54 -2.14
N ALA A 311 -12.30 -15.92 -2.57
CA ALA A 311 -12.64 -15.98 -3.99
C ALA A 311 -12.55 -14.60 -4.66
N ALA A 312 -13.12 -13.56 -4.03
CA ALA A 312 -13.05 -12.19 -4.55
C ALA A 312 -11.62 -11.67 -4.66
N HIS A 313 -10.77 -11.93 -3.66
CA HIS A 313 -9.36 -11.54 -3.70
C HIS A 313 -8.56 -12.34 -4.72
N ALA A 314 -8.85 -13.62 -4.92
CA ALA A 314 -8.24 -14.42 -5.98
C ALA A 314 -8.59 -13.86 -7.37
N THR A 315 -9.86 -13.52 -7.60
CA THR A 315 -10.28 -12.84 -8.83
C THR A 315 -9.59 -11.50 -8.99
N HIS A 316 -9.54 -10.68 -7.93
CA HIS A 316 -8.86 -9.39 -7.96
C HIS A 316 -7.37 -9.52 -8.30
N PHE A 317 -6.68 -10.49 -7.70
CA PHE A 317 -5.27 -10.79 -7.96
C PHE A 317 -5.04 -11.16 -9.44
N ALA A 318 -5.91 -11.96 -10.04
CA ALA A 318 -5.80 -12.36 -11.44
C ALA A 318 -6.13 -11.23 -12.42
N VAL A 319 -7.12 -10.39 -12.09
CA VAL A 319 -7.59 -9.31 -12.96
C VAL A 319 -6.56 -8.18 -13.06
N ILE A 320 -5.79 -7.88 -12.01
CA ILE A 320 -4.82 -6.78 -12.03
C ILE A 320 -3.76 -6.93 -13.15
N PRO A 321 -3.00 -8.05 -13.25
CA PRO A 321 -2.05 -8.24 -14.33
C PRO A 321 -2.68 -8.27 -15.72
N LEU A 322 -3.90 -8.81 -15.83
CA LEU A 322 -4.67 -8.80 -17.07
C LEU A 322 -5.01 -7.37 -17.50
N ALA A 323 -5.52 -6.54 -16.59
CA ALA A 323 -5.80 -5.13 -16.84
C ALA A 323 -4.52 -4.35 -17.19
N GLY A 324 -3.41 -4.64 -16.52
CA GLY A 324 -2.08 -4.11 -16.85
C GLY A 324 -1.68 -4.42 -18.29
N HIS A 325 -1.80 -5.68 -18.71
CA HIS A 325 -1.52 -6.11 -20.08
C HIS A 325 -2.45 -5.48 -21.11
N LEU A 326 -3.76 -5.43 -20.81
CA LEU A 326 -4.74 -4.77 -21.68
C LEU A 326 -4.44 -3.27 -21.83
N SER A 327 -3.91 -2.62 -20.78
CA SER A 327 -3.51 -1.21 -20.83
C SER A 327 -2.31 -0.96 -21.73
N ASP A 328 -1.40 -1.93 -21.86
CA ASP A 328 -0.29 -1.87 -22.81
C ASP A 328 -0.78 -2.04 -24.26
N ARG A 329 -1.80 -2.85 -24.48
CA ARG A 329 -2.36 -3.14 -25.82
C ARG A 329 -3.32 -2.07 -26.34
N PHE A 330 -4.24 -1.60 -25.48
CA PHE A 330 -5.35 -0.72 -25.87
C PHE A 330 -5.17 0.72 -25.35
N GLY A 331 -4.09 0.98 -24.62
CA GLY A 331 -3.85 2.25 -23.94
C GLY A 331 -4.50 2.33 -22.56
N ARG A 332 -3.99 3.25 -21.73
CA ARG A 332 -4.39 3.37 -20.31
C ARG A 332 -5.78 3.97 -20.11
N ARG A 333 -6.18 4.94 -20.95
CA ARG A 333 -7.45 5.66 -20.80
C ARG A 333 -8.68 4.76 -21.00
N PRO A 334 -8.78 3.94 -22.07
CA PRO A 334 -9.94 3.08 -22.26
C PRO A 334 -10.11 2.06 -21.12
N ILE A 335 -9.02 1.43 -20.68
CA ILE A 335 -9.05 0.44 -19.59
C ILE A 335 -9.48 1.09 -18.26
N TYR A 336 -8.94 2.28 -17.95
CA TYR A 336 -9.37 3.01 -16.76
C TYR A 336 -10.85 3.38 -16.82
N PHE A 337 -11.32 3.88 -17.97
CA PHE A 337 -12.74 4.24 -18.17
C PHE A 337 -13.68 3.05 -17.98
N VAL A 338 -13.37 1.89 -18.57
CA VAL A 338 -14.14 0.65 -18.37
C VAL A 338 -14.19 0.29 -16.89
N GLY A 339 -13.06 0.36 -16.18
CA GLY A 339 -13.01 0.13 -14.74
C GLY A 339 -13.91 1.09 -13.96
N THR A 340 -13.85 2.39 -14.26
CA THR A 340 -14.68 3.41 -13.61
C THR A 340 -16.17 3.20 -13.86
N VAL A 341 -16.59 2.93 -15.10
CA VAL A 341 -17.99 2.68 -15.44
C VAL A 341 -18.50 1.42 -14.75
N THR A 342 -17.71 0.34 -14.77
CA THR A 342 -18.06 -0.92 -14.11
C THR A 342 -18.20 -0.72 -12.60
N ALA A 343 -17.27 0.01 -11.98
CA ALA A 343 -17.33 0.37 -10.57
C ALA A 343 -18.60 1.20 -10.25
N ALA A 344 -18.88 2.24 -11.03
CA ALA A 344 -20.03 3.12 -10.80
C ALA A 344 -21.38 2.42 -10.99
N THR A 345 -21.46 1.42 -11.86
CA THR A 345 -22.71 0.72 -12.20
C THR A 345 -22.93 -0.57 -11.42
N TRP A 346 -21.91 -1.12 -10.76
CA TRP A 346 -21.98 -2.40 -10.05
C TRP A 346 -23.12 -2.46 -9.01
N GLY A 347 -23.34 -1.38 -8.25
CA GLY A 347 -24.42 -1.31 -7.25
C GLY A 347 -25.84 -1.21 -7.82
N PHE A 348 -25.99 -0.99 -9.13
CA PHE A 348 -27.28 -0.87 -9.82
C PHE A 348 -27.66 -2.14 -10.59
N SER A 349 -26.89 -3.23 -10.44
CA SER A 349 -27.27 -4.53 -10.99
C SER A 349 -28.64 -4.94 -10.42
N PRO A 350 -29.62 -5.34 -11.23
CA PRO A 350 -30.95 -5.69 -10.73
C PRO A 350 -30.83 -6.86 -9.74
N SER A 351 -31.03 -6.57 -8.45
CA SER A 351 -31.20 -7.62 -7.44
C SER A 351 -32.49 -8.37 -7.75
N ARG A 352 -32.37 -9.64 -8.14
CA ARG A 352 -33.50 -10.57 -8.19
C ARG A 352 -33.73 -11.20 -6.84
#